data_AF-A0AAP8T2I7-F1
#
_entry.id   AF-A0AAP8T2I7-F1
#
_cell.length_a   1.000
_cell.length_b   1.000
_cell.length_c   1.000
_cell.angle_alpha   90.00
_cell.angle_beta   90.00
_cell.angle_gamma   90.00
#
_symmetry.space_group_name_H-M   'P 1'
#
loop_
_entity.id
_entity.type
_entity.pdbx_description
1 polymer ?
#
loop_
_entity_poly.entity_id
_entity_poly.type
_entity_poly.pdbx_seq_one_letter_code
_entity_poly.pdbx_strand_id
1 'polypeptide(L)'
;NAAPGVMARKSVHEPLQTGIKAIDALVPIGRGQRELIIGDRQTGKTAVAIDTILNQADQNMICIYVAIGQKESTVRGLVETLRKHGALDYTIVVTAPASSPAPMLY
;
A
#
# COMPACT_ATOMS: atom_id res chain seq x y z
N ASN A 1 2.72 -18.49 11.47
CA ASN A 1 3.95 -18.71 10.68
C ASN A 1 4.99 -17.68 11.07
N ALA A 2 6.24 -18.11 11.31
CA ALA A 2 7.34 -17.21 11.65
C ALA A 2 7.90 -16.51 10.40
N ALA A 3 8.49 -15.32 10.55
CA ALA A 3 9.16 -14.63 9.44
C ALA A 3 10.35 -15.46 8.91
N PRO A 4 10.74 -15.29 7.63
CA PRO A 4 11.90 -15.99 7.08
C PRO A 4 13.18 -15.72 7.88
N GLY A 5 13.89 -16.80 8.20
CA GLY A 5 15.21 -16.75 8.86
C GLY A 5 16.27 -16.11 7.96
N VAL A 6 17.44 -15.82 8.54
CA VAL A 6 18.52 -15.07 7.86
C VAL A 6 18.93 -15.73 6.54
N MET A 7 19.15 -17.05 6.55
CA MET A 7 19.62 -17.80 5.38
C MET A 7 18.59 -17.91 4.24
N ALA A 8 17.31 -17.64 4.52
CA ALA A 8 16.24 -17.67 3.52
C ALA A 8 16.03 -16.30 2.84
N ARG A 9 16.78 -15.26 3.23
CA ARG A 9 16.67 -13.92 2.67
C ARG A 9 17.66 -13.72 1.52
N LYS A 10 17.23 -12.95 0.53
CA LYS A 10 18.08 -12.40 -0.54
C LYS A 10 18.11 -10.88 -0.39
N SER A 11 19.24 -10.25 -0.71
CA SER A 11 19.32 -8.79 -0.79
C SER A 11 18.27 -8.24 -1.77
N VAL A 12 17.64 -7.13 -1.41
CA VAL A 12 16.69 -6.43 -2.27
C VAL A 12 17.44 -5.87 -3.49
N HIS A 13 16.97 -6.19 -4.69
CA HIS A 13 17.63 -5.84 -5.96
C HIS A 13 16.64 -5.59 -7.12
N GLU A 14 15.36 -5.92 -6.94
CA GLU A 14 14.31 -5.65 -7.93
C GLU A 14 13.57 -4.37 -7.55
N PRO A 15 13.35 -3.42 -8.47
CA PRO A 15 12.66 -2.17 -8.16
C PRO A 15 11.15 -2.35 -7.99
N LEU A 16 10.55 -1.50 -7.17
CA LEU A 16 9.12 -1.22 -7.10
C LEU A 16 8.92 0.26 -7.47
N GLN A 17 8.38 0.50 -8.66
CA GLN A 17 8.19 1.86 -9.16
C GLN A 17 6.90 2.45 -8.60
N THR A 18 6.99 3.57 -7.88
CA THR A 18 5.83 4.27 -7.34
C THR A 18 5.10 5.09 -8.39
N GLY A 19 5.78 5.45 -9.48
CA GLY A 19 5.27 6.39 -10.49
C GLY A 19 5.47 7.85 -10.08
N ILE A 20 6.04 8.10 -8.89
CA ILE A 20 6.29 9.43 -8.35
C ILE A 20 7.78 9.74 -8.51
N LYS A 21 8.09 10.61 -9.48
CA LYS A 21 9.46 10.99 -9.83
C LYS A 21 10.36 11.32 -8.63
N ALA A 22 9.84 12.06 -7.66
CA ALA A 22 10.62 12.43 -6.48
C ALA A 22 10.99 11.22 -5.62
N ILE A 23 10.09 10.25 -5.46
CA ILE A 23 10.35 9.02 -4.70
C ILE A 23 11.26 8.11 -5.50
N ASP A 24 10.89 7.80 -6.75
CA ASP A 24 11.64 6.84 -7.58
C ASP A 24 13.09 7.28 -7.85
N ALA A 25 13.37 8.59 -7.87
CA ALA A 25 14.71 9.13 -8.07
C ALA A 25 15.52 9.32 -6.78
N LEU A 26 14.90 9.81 -5.69
CA LEU A 26 15.63 10.22 -4.48
C LEU A 26 15.58 9.15 -3.36
N VAL A 27 14.50 8.38 -3.31
CA VAL A 27 14.24 7.37 -2.27
C VAL A 27 13.64 6.11 -2.94
N PRO A 28 14.42 5.41 -3.79
CA PRO A 28 13.90 4.27 -4.55
C PRO A 28 13.49 3.13 -3.60
N ILE A 29 12.38 2.48 -3.94
CA ILE A 29 11.83 1.36 -3.18
C ILE A 29 12.10 0.06 -3.94
N GLY A 30 12.59 -0.98 -3.26
CA GLY A 30 12.77 -2.31 -3.84
C GLY A 30 11.78 -3.36 -3.34
N ARG A 31 11.56 -4.41 -4.13
CA ARG A 31 10.70 -5.55 -3.77
C ARG A 31 11.28 -6.29 -2.55
N GLY A 32 10.51 -6.31 -1.46
CA GLY A 32 10.92 -6.87 -0.16
C GLY A 32 11.46 -5.83 0.84
N GLN A 33 11.58 -4.56 0.45
CA GLN A 33 11.87 -3.44 1.34
C GLN A 33 10.64 -3.07 2.18
N ARG A 34 10.88 -2.40 3.31
CA ARG A 34 9.84 -1.77 4.14
C ARG A 34 10.15 -0.28 4.17
N GLU A 35 9.30 0.52 3.55
CA GLU A 35 9.48 1.97 3.45
C GLU A 35 8.40 2.70 4.25
N LEU A 36 8.81 3.64 5.11
CA LEU A 36 7.89 4.37 5.99
C LEU A 36 7.38 5.65 5.31
N ILE A 37 6.05 5.79 5.23
CA ILE A 37 5.41 7.06 4.83
C ILE A 37 4.87 7.74 6.10
N ILE A 38 5.51 8.83 6.52
CA ILE A 38 5.18 9.58 7.74
C ILE A 38 4.97 11.07 7.46
N GLY A 39 4.12 11.71 8.27
CA GLY A 39 3.85 13.14 8.21
C GLY A 39 2.50 13.49 8.80
N ASP A 40 2.21 14.79 8.88
CA ASP A 40 0.99 15.31 9.49
C ASP A 40 -0.29 14.92 8.76
N ARG A 41 -1.44 15.15 9.39
CA ARG A 41 -2.74 14.94 8.75
C ARG A 41 -2.82 15.77 7.45
N GLN A 42 -3.44 15.20 6.42
CA GLN A 42 -3.67 15.86 5.12
C GLN A 42 -2.40 16.23 4.31
N THR A 43 -1.27 15.58 4.55
CA THR A 43 -0.04 15.75 3.76
C THR A 43 0.11 14.81 2.54
N GLY A 44 -0.97 14.10 2.16
CA GLY A 44 -0.95 13.23 0.97
C GLY A 44 -0.46 11.80 1.17
N LYS A 45 -0.24 11.34 2.41
CA LYS A 45 0.22 9.96 2.71
C LYS A 45 -0.58 8.87 2.00
N THR A 46 -1.91 8.94 2.06
CA THR A 46 -2.79 7.97 1.41
C THR A 46 -2.74 8.10 -0.11
N ALA A 47 -2.59 9.32 -0.65
CA ALA A 47 -2.48 9.52 -2.09
C ALA A 47 -1.23 8.84 -2.65
N VAL A 48 -0.07 9.03 -2.00
CA VAL A 48 1.18 8.33 -2.36
C VAL A 48 1.00 6.82 -2.41
N ALA A 49 0.36 6.23 -1.39
CA ALA A 49 0.11 4.79 -1.34
C ALA A 49 -0.83 4.32 -2.46
N ILE A 50 -1.87 5.09 -2.79
CA ILE A 50 -2.83 4.73 -3.83
C ILE A 50 -2.22 4.89 -5.22
N ASP A 51 -1.54 5.99 -5.50
CA ASP A 51 -0.85 6.20 -6.78
C ASP A 51 0.19 5.10 -7.03
N THR A 52 0.89 4.67 -5.96
CA THR A 52 1.81 3.53 -6.02
C THR A 52 1.08 2.25 -6.42
N ILE A 53 -0.09 1.96 -5.84
CA ILE A 53 -0.91 0.79 -6.21
C ILE A 53 -1.33 0.89 -7.69
N LEU A 54 -1.83 2.04 -8.13
CA LEU A 54 -2.26 2.26 -9.52
C LEU A 54 -1.11 2.02 -10.51
N ASN A 55 0.12 2.43 -10.14
CA ASN A 55 1.31 2.25 -10.97
C ASN A 55 1.79 0.79 -11.06
N GLN A 56 1.19 -0.15 -10.31
CA GLN A 56 1.50 -1.57 -10.41
C GLN A 56 0.69 -2.31 -11.48
N ALA A 57 -0.16 -1.60 -12.24
CA ALA A 57 -0.84 -2.18 -13.39
C ALA A 57 0.18 -2.84 -14.34
N ASP A 58 -0.12 -4.08 -14.74
CA ASP A 58 0.72 -4.91 -15.62
C ASP A 58 2.14 -5.23 -15.10
N GLN A 59 2.46 -4.92 -13.83
CA GLN A 59 3.77 -5.23 -13.21
C GLN A 59 3.83 -6.63 -12.57
N ASN A 60 2.78 -7.45 -12.76
CA ASN A 60 2.59 -8.75 -12.13
C ASN A 60 2.78 -8.67 -10.60
N MET A 61 2.09 -7.72 -9.97
CA MET A 61 2.21 -7.43 -8.55
C MET A 61 0.82 -7.36 -7.91
N ILE A 62 0.62 -8.18 -6.88
CA ILE A 62 -0.60 -8.14 -6.07
C ILE A 62 -0.44 -7.08 -4.99
N CYS A 63 -1.41 -6.18 -4.91
CA CYS A 63 -1.46 -5.11 -3.93
C CYS A 63 -2.39 -5.48 -2.77
N ILE A 64 -2.05 -5.07 -1.56
CA ILE A 64 -2.89 -5.24 -0.38
C ILE A 64 -2.97 -3.90 0.34
N TYR A 65 -4.16 -3.31 0.40
CA TYR A 65 -4.43 -2.08 1.15
C TYR A 65 -5.20 -2.41 2.43
N VAL A 66 -4.60 -2.14 3.59
CA VAL A 66 -5.20 -2.41 4.90
C VAL A 66 -5.63 -1.08 5.53
N ALA A 67 -6.94 -0.84 5.60
CA ALA A 67 -7.53 0.34 6.22
C ALA A 67 -7.84 0.07 7.70
N ILE A 68 -7.10 0.70 8.61
CA ILE A 68 -7.26 0.54 10.06
C ILE A 68 -7.79 1.85 10.66
N GLY A 69 -8.90 1.78 11.39
CA GLY A 69 -9.50 2.92 12.10
C GLY A 69 -10.00 4.04 11.18
N GLN A 70 -10.20 3.77 9.89
CA GLN A 70 -10.70 4.74 8.92
C GLN A 70 -12.22 4.79 8.93
N LYS A 71 -12.80 5.92 8.51
CA LYS A 71 -14.25 6.02 8.24
C LYS A 71 -14.58 5.15 7.04
N GLU A 72 -15.66 4.37 7.11
CA GLU A 72 -16.09 3.52 5.99
C GLU A 72 -16.36 4.30 4.70
N SER A 73 -16.88 5.52 4.80
CA SER A 73 -17.09 6.38 3.63
C SER A 73 -15.78 6.75 2.91
N THR A 74 -14.70 6.95 3.67
CA THR A 74 -13.36 7.18 3.10
C THR A 74 -12.84 5.94 2.39
N VAL A 75 -12.97 4.77 3.02
CA VAL A 75 -12.56 3.50 2.40
C VAL A 75 -13.37 3.20 1.14
N ARG A 76 -14.68 3.47 1.15
CA ARG A 76 -15.55 3.34 -0.03
C ARG A 76 -15.06 4.21 -1.19
N GLY A 77 -14.77 5.49 -0.95
CA GLY A 77 -14.25 6.38 -2.00
C GLY A 77 -12.93 5.90 -2.61
N LEU A 78 -12.07 5.29 -1.79
CA LEU A 78 -10.82 4.68 -2.22
C LEU A 78 -11.07 3.43 -3.08
N VAL A 79 -11.96 2.53 -2.66
CA VAL A 79 -12.35 1.35 -3.43
C VAL A 79 -12.94 1.74 -4.79
N GLU A 80 -13.78 2.77 -4.84
CA GLU A 80 -14.29 3.32 -6.11
C GLU A 80 -13.15 3.87 -6.99
N THR A 81 -12.16 4.52 -6.39
CA THR A 81 -10.99 5.04 -7.12
C THR A 81 -10.20 3.89 -7.74
N LEU A 82 -9.90 2.83 -6.98
CA LEU A 82 -9.24 1.64 -7.49
C LEU A 82 -10.05 0.98 -8.61
N ARG A 83 -11.37 0.83 -8.43
CA ARG A 83 -12.25 0.25 -9.45
C ARG A 83 -12.24 1.04 -10.76
N LYS A 84 -12.34 2.37 -10.70
CA LYS A 84 -12.34 3.24 -11.89
C LYS A 84 -11.05 3.16 -12.71
N HIS A 85 -9.93 2.86 -12.05
CA HIS A 85 -8.62 2.72 -12.70
C HIS A 85 -8.25 1.26 -13.00
N GLY A 86 -9.19 0.31 -12.84
CA GLY A 86 -8.92 -1.12 -13.07
C GLY A 86 -7.98 -1.76 -12.04
N ALA A 87 -7.63 -1.05 -10.97
CA ALA A 87 -6.66 -1.52 -9.98
C ALA A 87 -7.24 -2.52 -8.97
N LEU A 88 -8.57 -2.61 -8.88
CA LEU A 88 -9.22 -3.53 -7.95
C LEU A 88 -8.99 -5.00 -8.31
N ASP A 89 -8.73 -5.30 -9.58
CA ASP A 89 -8.52 -6.68 -10.06
C ASP A 89 -7.26 -7.33 -9.51
N TYR A 90 -6.26 -6.52 -9.15
CA TYR A 90 -5.01 -6.98 -8.52
C TYR A 90 -4.82 -6.45 -7.10
N THR A 91 -5.85 -5.85 -6.49
CA THR A 91 -5.77 -5.27 -5.14
C THR A 91 -6.77 -5.89 -4.18
N ILE A 92 -6.26 -6.42 -3.06
CA ILE A 92 -7.09 -6.84 -1.93
C ILE A 92 -7.23 -5.67 -0.97
N VAL A 93 -8.46 -5.32 -0.59
CA VAL A 93 -8.75 -4.27 0.40
C VAL A 93 -9.26 -4.91 1.68
N VAL A 94 -8.47 -4.80 2.75
CA VAL A 94 -8.86 -5.23 4.11
C VAL A 94 -9.29 -4.01 4.90
N THR A 95 -10.39 -4.09 5.63
CA THR A 95 -10.91 -2.96 6.42
C THR A 95 -11.26 -3.37 7.84
N ALA A 96 -10.75 -2.59 8.79
CA ALA A 96 -11.13 -2.58 10.20
C ALA A 96 -11.58 -1.15 10.53
N PRO A 97 -12.86 -0.80 10.30
CA PRO A 97 -13.33 0.58 10.42
C PRO A 97 -13.26 1.10 11.85
N ALA A 98 -13.31 2.44 12.00
CA ALA A 98 -13.27 3.10 13.31
C ALA A 98 -14.38 2.67 14.29
N SER A 99 -15.47 2.09 13.79
CA SER A 99 -16.59 1.55 14.57
C SER A 99 -16.36 0.12 15.06
N SER A 100 -15.33 -0.58 14.55
CA SER A 100 -15.03 -1.95 14.95
C SER A 100 -14.41 -2.02 16.36
N PRO A 101 -14.57 -3.16 17.06
CA PRO A 101 -13.90 -3.38 18.34
C PRO A 101 -12.38 -3.22 18.22
N ALA A 102 -11.74 -2.67 19.26
CA ALA A 102 -10.28 -2.46 19.28
C ALA A 102 -9.45 -3.72 18.90
N PRO A 103 -9.82 -4.95 19.30
CA PRO A 103 -9.10 -6.15 18.87
C PRO A 103 -9.07 -6.39 17.35
N MET A 104 -10.00 -5.83 16.58
CA MET A 104 -9.99 -5.91 15.11
C MET A 104 -9.02 -4.91 14.48
N LEU A 105 -8.64 -3.85 15.19
CA LEU A 105 -7.71 -2.82 14.72
C LEU A 105 -6.25 -3.15 15.06
N TYR A 106 -6.03 -4.12 15.95
CA TYR A 106 -4.72 -4.56 16.44
C TYR A 106 -4.21 -5.76 15.63
#